data_AF-A0A1V4X5N1-F1
#
_entry.id   AF-A0A1V4X5N1-F1
#
_cell.length_a   1.000
_cell.length_b   1.000
_cell.length_c   1.000
_cell.angle_alpha   90.00
_cell.angle_beta   90.00
_cell.angle_gamma   90.00
#
_symmetry.space_group_name_H-M   'P 1'
#
loop_
_entity.id
_entity.type
_entity.pdbx_description
1 polymer ?
#
loop_
_entity_poly.entity_id
_entity_poly.type
_entity_poly.pdbx_seq_one_letter_code
_entity_poly.pdbx_strand_id
1 'polypeptide(L)'
;MRRASVSIASNIAEGDERSTNRESVRFFYIAKGSVAELMTQLELSRAVDYIKDDDFKRLLYECEIIGRMLGKLIKVRSSHYP
;
A
#
# COMPACT_ATOMS: atom_id res chain seq x y z
N MET A 1 1.81 7.64 10.10
CA MET A 1 0.56 7.48 9.31
C MET A 1 0.54 8.37 8.08
N ARG A 2 0.60 9.70 8.21
CA ARG A 2 0.60 10.63 7.04
C ARG A 2 1.65 10.28 5.98
N ARG A 3 2.90 10.05 6.39
CA ARG A 3 3.98 9.65 5.45
C ARG A 3 3.71 8.33 4.76
N ALA A 4 3.26 7.30 5.49
CA ALA A 4 2.93 6.00 4.91
C ALA A 4 1.78 6.12 3.90
N SER A 5 0.70 6.82 4.27
CA SER A 5 -0.45 7.08 3.39
C SER A 5 -0.05 7.81 2.09
N VAL A 6 0.72 8.90 2.19
CA VAL A 6 1.22 9.64 1.02
C VAL A 6 2.17 8.77 0.19
N SER A 7 3.07 8.02 0.84
CA SER A 7 4.03 7.12 0.18
C SER A 7 3.35 6.05 -0.67
N ILE A 8 2.20 5.51 -0.24
CA ILE A 8 1.44 4.52 -1.04
C ILE A 8 1.07 5.11 -2.40
N ALA A 9 0.41 6.27 -2.42
CA ALA A 9 -0.02 6.91 -3.66
C ALA A 9 1.17 7.37 -4.51
N SER A 10 2.19 7.98 -3.88
CA SER A 10 3.39 8.45 -4.57
C SER A 10 4.15 7.32 -5.26
N ASN A 11 4.35 6.18 -4.59
CA ASN A 11 5.06 5.05 -5.20
C ASN A 11 4.23 4.32 -6.26
N ILE A 12 2.89 4.33 -6.17
CA ILE A 12 2.04 3.84 -7.26
C ILE A 12 2.25 4.69 -8.51
N ALA A 13 2.12 6.01 -8.38
CA ALA A 13 2.29 6.93 -9.51
C ALA A 13 3.70 6.84 -10.10
N GLU A 14 4.73 6.88 -9.24
CA GLU A 14 6.12 6.81 -9.71
C GLU A 14 6.45 5.46 -10.35
N GLY A 15 5.87 4.36 -9.87
CA GLY A 15 6.05 3.04 -10.46
C GLY A 15 5.43 2.93 -11.85
N ASP A 16 4.25 3.51 -12.05
CA ASP A 16 3.54 3.43 -13.33
C ASP A 16 4.22 4.23 -14.45
N GLU A 17 4.93 5.30 -14.09
CA GLU A 17 5.73 6.13 -15.01
C GLU A 17 7.10 5.50 -15.38
N ARG A 18 7.47 4.34 -14.84
CA ARG A 18 8.74 3.68 -15.17
C ARG A 18 8.70 3.00 -16.54
N SER A 19 9.84 3.02 -17.22
CA SER A 19 9.98 2.50 -18.59
C SER A 19 9.95 0.98 -18.69
N THR A 20 10.20 0.27 -17.58
CA THR A 20 10.19 -1.19 -17.57
C THR A 20 9.35 -1.74 -16.43
N ASN A 21 8.68 -2.88 -16.67
CA ASN A 21 7.93 -3.59 -15.63
C ASN A 21 8.81 -3.95 -14.42
N ARG A 22 10.12 -4.20 -14.63
CA ARG A 22 11.09 -4.44 -13.55
C ARG A 22 11.13 -3.30 -12.56
N GLU A 23 11.27 -2.10 -13.09
CA GLU A 23 11.39 -0.88 -12.30
C GLU A 23 10.05 -0.55 -11.66
N SER A 24 8.94 -0.61 -12.42
CA SER A 24 7.58 -0.39 -11.89
C SER A 24 7.28 -1.29 -10.69
N VAL A 25 7.57 -2.59 -10.81
CA VAL A 25 7.32 -3.57 -9.75
C VAL A 25 8.08 -3.24 -8.46
N ARG A 26 9.31 -2.71 -8.54
CA ARG A 26 10.05 -2.28 -7.35
C ARG A 26 9.29 -1.19 -6.58
N PHE A 27 8.74 -0.20 -7.27
CA PHE A 27 7.94 0.86 -6.64
C PHE A 27 6.62 0.33 -6.07
N PHE A 28 5.95 -0.58 -6.77
CA PHE A 28 4.72 -1.20 -6.25
C PHE A 28 4.97 -2.03 -4.98
N TYR A 29 6.14 -2.67 -4.86
CA TYR A 29 6.54 -3.31 -3.59
C TYR A 29 6.77 -2.29 -2.47
N ILE A 30 7.36 -1.12 -2.76
CA ILE A 30 7.51 -0.05 -1.77
C ILE A 30 6.14 0.47 -1.32
N ALA A 31 5.21 0.68 -2.26
CA ALA A 31 3.83 1.05 -1.96
C ALA A 31 3.16 -0.01 -1.06
N LYS A 32 3.33 -1.30 -1.38
CA LYS A 32 2.78 -2.42 -0.59
C LYS A 32 3.39 -2.48 0.82
N GLY A 33 4.68 -2.19 0.97
CA GLY A 33 5.33 -2.04 2.27
C GLY A 33 4.74 -0.88 3.07
N SER A 34 4.50 0.27 2.43
CA SER A 34 3.86 1.43 3.05
C SER A 34 2.42 1.15 3.50
N VAL A 35 1.66 0.31 2.78
CA VAL A 35 0.35 -0.20 3.25
C VAL A 35 0.50 -0.97 4.55
N ALA A 36 1.44 -1.92 4.61
CA ALA A 36 1.67 -2.73 5.80
C ALA A 36 2.06 -1.87 7.02
N GLU A 37 2.95 -0.89 6.84
CA GLU A 37 3.30 0.07 7.89
C GLU A 37 2.09 0.88 8.39
N LEU A 38 1.20 1.31 7.49
CA LEU A 38 0.00 2.05 7.86
C LEU A 38 -0.99 1.17 8.65
N MET A 39 -1.14 -0.10 8.27
CA MET A 39 -1.96 -1.07 9.02
C MET A 39 -1.43 -1.26 10.45
N THR A 40 -0.11 -1.47 10.62
CA THR A 40 0.49 -1.55 11.96
C THR A 40 0.25 -0.27 12.76
N GLN A 41 0.37 0.90 12.15
CA GLN A 41 0.13 2.17 12.84
C GLN A 41 -1.34 2.38 13.21
N LEU A 42 -2.29 1.87 12.41
CA LEU A 42 -3.71 1.86 12.74
C LEU A 42 -4.00 0.95 13.94
N GLU A 43 -3.40 -0.25 13.98
CA GLU A 43 -3.53 -1.18 15.11
C GLU A 43 -3.00 -0.56 16.41
N LEU A 44 -1.81 0.04 16.35
CA LEU A 44 -1.23 0.73 17.50
C LEU A 44 -2.09 1.93 17.94
N SER A 45 -2.62 2.70 17.00
CA SER A 45 -3.48 3.85 17.31
C SER A 45 -4.79 3.42 17.97
N ARG A 46 -5.36 2.27 17.56
CA ARG A 46 -6.53 1.69 18.23
C ARG A 46 -6.17 1.20 19.63
N ALA A 47 -5.03 0.54 19.81
CA ALA A 47 -4.61 0.00 21.11
C ALA A 47 -4.41 1.07 22.19
N VAL A 48 -4.19 2.33 21.80
CA VAL A 48 -4.06 3.48 22.71
C VAL A 48 -5.27 4.42 22.67
N ASP A 49 -6.41 3.94 22.14
CA ASP A 49 -7.69 4.68 22.05
C ASP A 49 -7.62 6.03 21.30
N TYR A 50 -6.67 6.18 20.36
CA TYR A 50 -6.54 7.40 19.53
C TYR A 50 -7.48 7.43 18.32
N ILE A 51 -8.15 6.31 18.03
CA ILE A 51 -9.09 6.16 16.91
C ILE A 51 -10.29 5.33 17.35
N LYS A 52 -11.48 5.70 16.87
CA LYS A 52 -12.72 4.94 17.12
C LYS A 52 -12.68 3.60 16.39
N ASP A 53 -13.33 2.59 16.97
CA ASP A 53 -13.37 1.24 16.40
C ASP A 53 -13.95 1.20 14.98
N ASP A 54 -14.99 2.00 14.69
CA ASP A 54 -15.59 2.08 13.36
C ASP A 54 -14.64 2.68 12.32
N ASP A 55 -13.92 3.75 12.68
CA ASP A 55 -12.91 4.35 11.80
C ASP A 55 -11.72 3.42 11.60
N PHE A 56 -11.27 2.72 12.65
CA PHE A 56 -10.23 1.71 12.55
C PHE A 56 -10.63 0.60 11.57
N LYS A 57 -11.81 0.01 11.74
CA LYS A 57 -12.31 -1.07 10.88
C LYS A 57 -12.39 -0.63 9.42
N ARG A 58 -12.94 0.57 9.18
CA ARG A 58 -13.03 1.14 7.84
C ARG A 58 -11.66 1.34 7.20
N LEU A 59 -10.73 2.00 7.90
CA LEU A 59 -9.40 2.29 7.37
C LEU A 59 -8.55 1.03 7.19
N LEU A 60 -8.66 0.06 8.09
CA LEU A 60 -7.96 -1.23 7.96
C LEU A 60 -8.47 -1.97 6.72
N TYR A 61 -9.79 -2.03 6.52
CA TYR A 61 -10.40 -2.65 5.34
C TYR A 61 -9.96 -1.98 4.03
N GLU A 62 -9.91 -0.65 3.99
CA GLU A 62 -9.38 0.10 2.83
C GLU A 62 -7.91 -0.27 2.57
N CYS A 63 -7.06 -0.33 3.61
CA CYS A 63 -5.66 -0.74 3.48
C CYS A 63 -5.53 -2.17 2.92
N GLU A 64 -6.33 -3.12 3.40
CA GLU A 64 -6.33 -4.49 2.90
C GLU A 64 -6.74 -4.58 1.42
N ILE A 65 -7.75 -3.82 1.00
CA ILE A 65 -8.15 -3.74 -0.41
C ILE A 65 -6.98 -3.25 -1.26
N ILE A 66 -6.35 -2.14 -0.87
CA ILE A 66 -5.23 -1.55 -1.60
C ILE A 66 -4.06 -2.54 -1.66
N GLY A 67 -3.74 -3.20 -0.55
CA GLY A 67 -2.70 -4.24 -0.50
C GLY A 67 -2.96 -5.41 -1.45
N ARG A 68 -4.22 -5.86 -1.56
CA ARG A 68 -4.63 -6.89 -2.53
C ARG A 68 -4.53 -6.40 -3.97
N MET A 69 -4.96 -5.18 -4.25
CA MET A 69 -4.86 -4.55 -5.58
C MET A 69 -3.40 -4.44 -6.03
N LEU A 70 -2.51 -3.95 -5.15
CA LEU A 70 -1.07 -3.89 -5.39
C LEU A 70 -0.48 -5.28 -5.64
N GLY A 71 -0.87 -6.28 -4.85
CA GLY A 71 -0.43 -7.66 -5.07
C GLY A 71 -0.81 -8.21 -6.45
N LYS A 72 -2.05 -7.94 -6.91
CA LYS A 72 -2.50 -8.30 -8.26
C LYS A 72 -1.74 -7.53 -9.34
N LEU A 73 -1.55 -6.22 -9.16
CA LEU A 73 -0.81 -5.36 -10.10
C LEU A 73 0.64 -5.85 -10.28
N ILE A 74 1.33 -6.12 -9.17
CA ILE A 74 2.68 -6.69 -9.17
C ILE A 74 2.71 -7.99 -9.95
N LYS A 75 1.79 -8.92 -9.67
CA LYS A 75 1.71 -10.20 -10.37
C LYS A 75 1.56 -9.99 -11.88
N VAL A 76 0.60 -9.18 -12.32
CA VAL A 76 0.35 -8.91 -13.74
C VAL A 76 1.57 -8.29 -14.42
N ARG A 77 2.16 -7.26 -13.82
CA ARG A 77 3.33 -6.56 -14.35
C ARG A 77 4.59 -7.45 -14.38
N SER A 78 4.72 -8.38 -13.42
CA SER A 78 5.84 -9.33 -13.36
C SER A 78 5.69 -10.49 -14.36
N SER A 79 4.46 -10.86 -14.74
CA SER A 79 4.21 -11.93 -15.71
C SER A 79 4.33 -11.49 -17.17
N HIS A 80 4.38 -10.19 -17.46
CA HIS A 80 4.62 -9.66 -18.82
C HIS A 80 6.12 -9.45 -19.10
N TYR A 81 6.97 -10.30 -18.53
CA TYR A 81 8.37 -10.42 -18.91
C TYR A 81 8.50 -11.42 -20.06
N PRO A 82 9.09 -11.06 -21.21
CA PRO A 82 9.74 -12.06 -22.05
C PRO A 82 10.93 -12.70 -21.31
#